data_AF-A0A8H5QWW0-F1
#
_entry.id   AF-A0A8H5QWW0-F1
#
_cell.length_a   1.000
_cell.length_b   1.000
_cell.length_c   1.000
_cell.angle_alpha   90.00
_cell.angle_beta   90.00
_cell.angle_gamma   90.00
#
_symmetry.space_group_name_H-M   'P 1'
#
loop_
_entity.id
_entity.type
_entity.pdbx_description
1 polymer ?
#
loop_
_entity_poly.entity_id
_entity_poly.type
_entity_poly.pdbx_seq_one_letter_code
_entity_poly.pdbx_strand_id
1 'polypeptide(L)'
;MDQPILALTSTHHDVSLVHEISRGLEEGIRLEWGDVCDFVNPFGDARGRAFNSVWTFDLDKDVLILTKHDRLCSAPLSVARDRLLTLDDFEILKSPTEAITEEALVSAPYLDLQPKSDPRTKAFLGRILRDFGQTWRHLLRRVMNDITFMKLAYAVVWISTMDFTVVERMGFDHVAGCGGPYVRVTDLPQWDAPDKNVAQVGSSWFVLVRDIPEGLAMTQEHMKSHAVLADATTGTARYAILTLRQIVCCKVHNGEVIYTQPESLFSETPPSDFAIDLIHWASDLRAEPAPSRLRYLPIEIQDRILGHATKSSVAAAKLGVELALGSPFPWTEQGRKIKLEEVRRHRTEASPVESQIFLDGVMSGLSYKREAAPLGFKVDMSSLPAPARSTAAVPPP
;
A
#
# COMPACT_ATOMS: atom_id res chain seq x y z
N MET A 1 25.30 12.59 -6.13
CA MET A 1 24.62 13.88 -5.93
C MET A 1 23.73 13.69 -4.73
N ASP A 2 24.20 14.16 -3.58
CA ASP A 2 23.48 14.12 -2.31
C ASP A 2 22.39 15.20 -2.34
N GLN A 3 21.13 14.80 -2.28
CA GLN A 3 20.02 15.75 -2.16
C GLN A 3 19.52 15.75 -0.71
N PRO A 4 19.76 16.81 0.07
CA PRO A 4 19.10 16.97 1.35
C PRO A 4 17.60 17.21 1.09
N ILE A 5 16.74 16.44 1.75
CA ILE A 5 15.31 16.76 1.83
C ILE A 5 15.17 17.76 2.98
N LEU A 6 14.66 18.95 2.68
CA LEU A 6 14.30 19.96 3.67
C LEU A 6 12.77 19.98 3.77
N ALA A 7 12.27 19.97 5.00
CA ALA A 7 10.88 19.68 5.31
C ALA A 7 10.42 20.59 6.46
N LEU A 8 9.29 21.28 6.27
CA LEU A 8 8.73 22.30 7.18
C LEU A 8 7.39 21.84 7.75
N THR A 9 7.18 21.96 9.07
CA THR A 9 5.84 21.83 9.69
C THR A 9 5.32 23.15 10.21
N SER A 10 4.00 23.34 10.10
CA SER A 10 3.24 24.25 10.95
C SER A 10 1.87 23.64 11.23
N THR A 11 1.44 23.61 12.49
CA THR A 11 0.12 23.14 12.93
C THR A 11 -0.89 24.29 13.09
N HIS A 12 -0.51 25.53 12.76
CA HIS A 12 -1.38 26.70 12.87
C HIS A 12 -2.24 26.93 11.62
N HIS A 13 -3.52 27.28 11.84
CA HIS A 13 -4.54 27.61 10.83
C HIS A 13 -4.29 28.93 10.05
N ASP A 14 -3.11 29.54 10.15
CA ASP A 14 -2.81 30.78 9.44
C ASP A 14 -2.01 30.52 8.17
N VAL A 15 -2.75 30.10 7.13
CA VAL A 15 -2.23 29.77 5.79
C VAL A 15 -1.37 30.89 5.21
N SER A 16 -1.64 32.15 5.59
CA SER A 16 -0.89 33.31 5.11
C SER A 16 0.55 33.34 5.61
N LEU A 17 0.78 33.01 6.89
CA LEU A 17 2.10 33.06 7.51
C LEU A 17 3.00 31.92 7.02
N VAL A 18 2.44 30.72 6.86
CA VAL A 18 3.14 29.56 6.30
C VAL A 18 3.60 29.85 4.87
N HIS A 19 2.75 30.50 4.08
CA HIS A 19 3.05 30.84 2.69
C HIS A 19 4.15 31.91 2.55
N GLU A 20 4.21 32.88 3.45
CA GLU A 20 5.29 33.88 3.49
C GLU A 20 6.63 33.30 3.94
N ILE A 21 6.63 32.42 4.95
CA ILE A 21 7.83 31.73 5.44
C ILE A 21 8.38 30.79 4.36
N SER A 22 7.50 30.03 3.68
CA SER A 22 7.88 29.15 2.56
C SER A 22 8.54 29.96 1.45
N ARG A 23 7.91 31.05 0.99
CA ARG A 23 8.46 31.95 -0.03
C ARG A 23 9.82 32.54 0.35
N GLY A 24 9.99 32.98 1.61
CA GLY A 24 11.26 33.52 2.09
C GLY A 24 12.39 32.48 2.11
N LEU A 25 12.07 31.23 2.40
CA LEU A 25 13.04 30.12 2.35
C LEU A 25 13.37 29.74 0.90
N GLU A 26 12.38 29.70 0.00
CA GLU A 26 12.58 29.47 -1.44
C GLU A 26 13.52 30.49 -2.08
N GLU A 27 13.38 31.77 -1.71
CA GLU A 27 14.25 32.85 -2.18
C GLU A 27 15.68 32.75 -1.63
N GLY A 28 15.82 32.27 -0.38
CA GLY A 28 17.10 32.20 0.34
C GLY A 28 17.94 30.95 0.07
N ILE A 29 17.33 29.82 -0.31
CA ILE A 29 18.01 28.54 -0.47
C ILE A 29 17.72 27.96 -1.86
N ARG A 30 18.78 27.76 -2.64
CA ARG A 30 18.71 27.13 -3.97
C ARG A 30 18.62 25.61 -3.87
N LEU A 31 17.43 25.11 -3.53
CA LEU A 31 17.07 23.70 -3.55
C LEU A 31 15.80 23.48 -4.39
N GLU A 32 15.50 22.23 -4.71
CA GLU A 32 14.19 21.87 -5.25
C GLU A 32 13.18 21.90 -4.09
N TRP A 33 12.19 22.77 -4.23
CA TRP A 33 11.12 22.95 -3.26
C TRP A 33 9.86 22.24 -3.74
N GLY A 34 9.14 21.65 -2.81
CA GLY A 34 7.86 21.03 -3.07
C GLY A 34 7.03 21.02 -1.79
N ASP A 35 5.82 21.53 -1.89
CA ASP A 35 4.83 21.42 -0.81
C ASP A 35 4.44 19.95 -0.68
N VAL A 36 4.92 19.32 0.39
CA VAL A 36 4.58 17.94 0.74
C VAL A 36 3.73 17.94 1.99
N CYS A 37 2.57 17.29 1.90
CA CYS A 37 1.64 17.18 3.02
C CYS A 37 2.23 16.35 4.17
N ASP A 38 3.20 15.47 3.90
CA ASP A 38 3.76 14.54 4.88
C ASP A 38 5.25 14.29 4.66
N PHE A 39 5.93 13.77 5.67
CA PHE A 39 7.35 13.45 5.62
C PHE A 39 7.60 11.97 5.41
N VAL A 40 8.57 11.69 4.56
CA VAL A 40 8.99 10.32 4.27
C VAL A 40 10.15 9.88 5.18
N ASN A 41 10.19 8.60 5.54
CA ASN A 41 11.40 8.00 6.10
C ASN A 41 12.17 7.22 5.04
N PRO A 42 13.31 7.74 4.55
CA PRO A 42 14.11 6.98 3.61
C PRO A 42 14.85 5.81 4.28
N PHE A 43 15.09 5.86 5.59
CA PHE A 43 15.90 4.86 6.26
C PHE A 43 15.14 3.55 6.47
N GLY A 44 15.84 2.42 6.29
CA GLY A 44 15.24 1.09 6.27
C GLY A 44 14.56 0.72 4.94
N ASP A 45 14.57 1.62 3.94
CA ASP A 45 14.09 1.36 2.59
C ASP A 45 15.28 1.26 1.62
N ALA A 46 15.34 0.22 0.79
CA ALA A 46 16.39 0.10 -0.24
C ALA A 46 16.43 1.31 -1.20
N ARG A 47 15.27 1.93 -1.47
CA ARG A 47 15.15 3.16 -2.27
C ARG A 47 15.74 4.38 -1.58
N GLY A 48 15.80 4.36 -0.25
CA GLY A 48 16.37 5.43 0.55
C GLY A 48 17.89 5.43 0.65
N ARG A 49 18.59 4.47 0.01
CA ARG A 49 20.07 4.44 -0.05
C ARG A 49 20.69 5.67 -0.68
N ALA A 50 19.93 6.46 -1.43
CA ALA A 50 20.37 7.74 -1.98
C ALA A 50 20.48 8.85 -0.91
N PHE A 51 19.94 8.64 0.30
CA PHE A 51 19.89 9.64 1.36
C PHE A 51 20.85 9.26 2.50
N ASN A 52 21.71 10.20 2.87
CA ASN A 52 22.62 10.05 4.02
C ASN A 52 22.03 10.64 5.31
N SER A 53 21.17 11.65 5.19
CA SER A 53 20.53 12.35 6.31
C SER A 53 19.23 13.02 5.85
N VAL A 54 18.26 13.12 6.75
CA VAL A 54 17.04 13.94 6.60
C VAL A 54 17.04 15.00 7.68
N TRP A 55 16.78 16.25 7.29
CA TRP A 55 16.71 17.39 8.18
C TRP A 55 15.27 17.90 8.21
N THR A 56 14.65 17.91 9.38
CA THR A 56 13.24 18.33 9.56
C THR A 56 13.19 19.52 10.50
N PHE A 57 12.61 20.63 10.03
CA PHE A 57 12.37 21.82 10.82
C PHE A 57 10.95 21.73 11.40
N ASP A 58 10.85 21.41 12.70
CA ASP A 58 9.58 21.41 13.43
C ASP A 58 9.40 22.78 14.09
N LEU A 59 8.70 23.68 13.39
CA LEU A 59 8.55 25.07 13.83
C LEU A 59 7.62 25.20 15.05
N ASP A 60 6.68 24.26 15.21
CA ASP A 60 5.73 24.29 16.32
C ASP A 60 6.40 23.93 17.64
N LYS A 61 7.31 22.94 17.59
CA LYS A 61 8.12 22.55 18.75
C LYS A 61 9.42 23.34 18.89
N ASP A 62 9.70 24.24 17.95
CA ASP A 62 10.92 25.03 17.86
C ASP A 62 12.21 24.18 17.83
N VAL A 63 12.21 23.07 17.07
CA VAL A 63 13.36 22.13 17.00
C VAL A 63 13.76 21.75 15.57
N LEU A 64 15.05 21.53 15.37
CA LEU A 64 15.63 20.92 14.18
C LEU A 64 15.94 19.45 14.46
N ILE A 65 15.34 18.55 13.70
CA ILE A 65 15.52 17.11 13.83
C ILE A 65 16.43 16.62 12.71
N LEU A 66 17.50 15.93 13.08
CA LEU A 66 18.42 15.24 12.19
C LEU A 66 18.17 13.74 12.27
N THR A 67 17.61 13.15 11.21
CA THR A 67 17.51 11.70 11.08
C THR A 67 18.64 11.17 10.20
N LYS A 68 19.37 10.17 10.68
CA LYS A 68 20.33 9.36 9.93
C LYS A 68 19.91 7.90 10.00
N HIS A 69 20.60 7.04 9.24
CA HIS A 69 20.32 5.60 9.23
C HIS A 69 20.42 4.92 10.62
N ASP A 70 21.26 5.45 11.51
CA ASP A 70 21.60 4.87 12.81
C ASP A 70 21.16 5.75 13.99
N ARG A 71 20.75 7.00 13.75
CA ARG A 71 20.56 8.00 14.80
C ARG A 71 19.42 8.95 14.47
N LEU A 72 18.69 9.34 15.52
CA LEU A 72 17.76 10.44 15.51
C LEU A 72 18.28 11.47 16.52
N CYS A 73 18.52 12.69 16.08
CA CYS A 73 18.98 13.75 16.96
C CYS A 73 18.10 14.99 16.83
N SER A 74 18.01 15.79 17.87
CA SER A 74 17.34 17.10 17.83
C SER A 74 18.20 18.19 18.44
N ALA A 75 18.13 19.39 17.86
CA ALA A 75 18.68 20.61 18.42
C ALA A 75 17.57 21.69 18.48
N PRO A 76 17.48 22.52 19.53
CA PRO A 76 16.56 23.65 19.55
C PRO A 76 16.89 24.66 18.44
N LEU A 77 15.86 25.15 17.74
CA LEU A 77 16.03 26.18 16.70
C LEU A 77 16.47 27.52 17.29
N SER A 78 16.16 27.79 18.56
CA SER A 78 16.68 28.95 19.29
C SER A 78 18.21 29.06 19.21
N VAL A 79 18.93 27.94 19.35
CA VAL A 79 20.40 27.92 19.24
C VAL A 79 20.86 28.29 17.84
N ALA A 80 20.11 27.86 16.80
CA ALA A 80 20.41 28.17 15.40
C ALA A 80 20.21 29.64 15.04
N ARG A 81 19.29 30.33 15.75
CA ARG A 81 19.05 31.77 15.56
C ARG A 81 20.17 32.61 16.16
N ASP A 82 20.77 32.13 17.25
CA ASP A 82 21.83 32.85 17.97
C ASP A 82 23.22 32.61 17.34
N ARG A 83 23.47 31.40 16.82
CA ARG A 83 24.74 31.03 16.20
C ARG A 83 24.61 29.87 15.21
N LEU A 84 25.67 29.64 14.43
CA LEU A 84 25.78 28.45 13.61
C LEU A 84 25.72 27.17 14.47
N LEU A 85 24.84 26.25 14.09
CA LEU A 85 24.73 24.93 14.71
C LEU A 85 25.92 24.05 14.34
N THR A 86 26.37 23.29 15.33
CA THR A 86 27.37 22.22 15.21
C THR A 86 26.72 20.88 15.58
N LEU A 87 27.35 19.76 15.21
CA LEU A 87 26.81 18.44 15.55
C LEU A 87 26.75 18.18 17.06
N ASP A 88 27.52 18.92 17.87
CA ASP A 88 27.52 18.79 19.33
C ASP A 88 26.28 19.42 19.98
N ASP A 89 25.57 20.29 19.25
CA ASP A 89 24.32 20.92 19.70
C ASP A 89 23.12 19.97 19.61
N PHE A 90 23.31 18.80 19.02
CA PHE A 90 22.28 17.80 18.80
C PHE A 90 22.26 16.78 19.93
N GLU A 91 21.16 16.76 20.67
CA GLU A 91 20.87 15.69 21.62
C GLU A 91 20.32 14.47 20.89
N ILE A 92 20.78 13.28 21.26
CA ILE A 92 20.27 12.03 20.72
C ILE A 92 18.87 11.82 21.31
N LEU A 93 17.85 11.98 20.47
CA LEU A 93 16.53 11.44 20.75
C LEU A 93 16.70 9.92 20.70
N LYS A 94 16.36 9.22 21.78
CA LYS A 94 16.49 7.76 21.90
C LYS A 94 16.11 7.05 20.61
N SER A 95 16.77 5.91 20.35
CA SER A 95 16.54 5.06 19.17
C SER A 95 15.03 4.95 18.88
N PRO A 96 14.59 5.03 17.61
CA PRO A 96 13.17 4.90 17.22
C PRO A 96 12.52 3.55 17.59
N THR A 97 13.20 2.71 18.36
CA THR A 97 12.85 1.33 18.67
C THR A 97 12.30 1.15 20.10
N GLU A 98 12.31 2.18 20.96
CA GLU A 98 11.94 2.01 22.39
C GLU A 98 10.70 2.78 22.86
N ALA A 99 9.82 3.24 21.97
CA ALA A 99 8.62 3.99 22.38
C ALA A 99 7.31 3.45 21.81
N ILE A 100 7.16 2.12 21.68
CA ILE A 100 5.86 1.44 21.71
C ILE A 100 6.09 0.06 22.34
N THR A 101 6.44 0.03 23.61
CA THR A 101 6.40 -1.21 24.39
C THR A 101 5.42 -0.99 25.53
N GLU A 102 4.30 -1.72 25.44
CA GLU A 102 3.45 -2.09 26.56
C GLU A 102 2.81 -0.95 27.35
N GLU A 103 1.89 -0.22 26.71
CA GLU A 103 0.72 0.25 27.45
C GLU A 103 -0.32 -0.88 27.52
N ALA A 104 -0.21 -1.64 28.61
CA ALA A 104 -1.26 -2.41 29.25
C ALA A 104 -2.17 -3.22 28.30
N LEU A 105 -1.67 -4.37 27.82
CA LEU A 105 -2.52 -5.51 27.50
C LEU A 105 -3.17 -6.02 28.80
N VAL A 106 -4.16 -5.27 29.27
CA VAL A 106 -5.10 -5.74 30.28
C VAL A 106 -5.77 -6.99 29.72
N SER A 107 -5.67 -8.06 30.48
CA SER A 107 -6.25 -9.38 30.24
C SER A 107 -7.79 -9.29 30.13
N ALA A 108 -8.31 -8.86 28.99
CA ALA A 108 -9.70 -8.99 28.62
C ALA A 108 -9.90 -10.32 27.86
N PRO A 109 -11.04 -11.01 28.02
CA PRO A 109 -11.34 -12.18 27.21
C PRO A 109 -11.58 -11.73 25.77
N TYR A 110 -10.54 -11.78 24.94
CA TYR A 110 -10.64 -11.46 23.53
C TYR A 110 -11.58 -12.44 22.83
N LEU A 111 -12.33 -11.92 21.86
CA LEU A 111 -13.11 -12.76 20.98
C LEU A 111 -12.16 -13.63 20.16
N ASP A 112 -12.23 -14.95 20.34
CA ASP A 112 -11.60 -15.89 19.42
C ASP A 112 -12.45 -15.96 18.15
N LEU A 113 -12.14 -15.06 17.21
CA LEU A 113 -12.65 -15.19 15.85
C LEU A 113 -11.83 -16.26 15.15
N GLN A 114 -12.52 -17.28 14.63
CA GLN A 114 -11.98 -18.25 13.69
C GLN A 114 -12.46 -17.89 12.27
N PRO A 115 -11.90 -16.82 11.65
CA PRO A 115 -12.31 -16.39 10.32
C PRO A 115 -12.01 -17.50 9.31
N LYS A 116 -13.07 -18.03 8.70
CA LYS A 116 -12.93 -18.92 7.54
C LYS A 116 -12.66 -18.06 6.32
N SER A 117 -11.40 -17.91 5.94
CA SER A 117 -11.05 -17.21 4.71
C SER A 117 -11.24 -18.12 3.49
N ASP A 118 -11.86 -17.59 2.43
CA ASP A 118 -11.81 -18.24 1.13
C ASP A 118 -10.33 -18.30 0.68
N PRO A 119 -9.82 -19.49 0.33
CA PRO A 119 -8.41 -19.66 0.02
C PRO A 119 -7.97 -18.89 -1.24
N ARG A 120 -8.88 -18.58 -2.18
CA ARG A 120 -8.55 -17.80 -3.38
C ARG A 120 -8.40 -16.34 -3.02
N THR A 121 -9.35 -15.79 -2.25
CA THR A 121 -9.27 -14.43 -1.76
C THR A 121 -8.03 -14.24 -0.90
N LYS A 122 -7.74 -15.18 0.02
CA LYS A 122 -6.52 -15.13 0.85
C LYS A 122 -5.25 -15.15 0.02
N ALA A 123 -5.16 -16.06 -0.96
CA ALA A 123 -3.98 -16.18 -1.81
C ALA A 123 -3.75 -14.91 -2.65
N PHE A 124 -4.82 -14.32 -3.19
CA PHE A 124 -4.73 -13.13 -4.04
C PHE A 124 -4.57 -11.85 -3.23
N LEU A 125 -5.57 -11.47 -2.43
CA LEU A 125 -5.57 -10.23 -1.65
C LEU A 125 -4.50 -10.20 -0.57
N GLY A 126 -4.24 -11.34 0.08
CA GLY A 126 -3.20 -11.41 1.08
C GLY A 126 -1.82 -11.07 0.49
N ARG A 127 -1.56 -11.43 -0.77
CA ARG A 127 -0.30 -11.04 -1.43
C ARG A 127 -0.30 -9.55 -1.79
N ILE A 128 -1.40 -9.03 -2.33
CA ILE A 128 -1.53 -7.61 -2.69
C ILE A 128 -1.36 -6.72 -1.46
N LEU A 129 -1.99 -7.04 -0.34
CA LEU A 129 -1.85 -6.28 0.91
C LEU A 129 -0.41 -6.27 1.43
N ARG A 130 0.28 -7.41 1.41
CA ARG A 130 1.71 -7.48 1.82
C ARG A 130 2.59 -6.65 0.90
N ASP A 131 2.39 -6.75 -0.41
CA ASP A 131 3.15 -5.98 -1.39
C ASP A 131 2.82 -4.48 -1.32
N PHE A 132 1.58 -4.11 -0.98
CA PHE A 132 1.16 -2.73 -0.70
C PHE A 132 1.90 -2.15 0.49
N GLY A 133 1.90 -2.86 1.62
CA GLY A 133 2.66 -2.46 2.81
C GLY A 133 4.15 -2.31 2.50
N GLN A 134 4.73 -3.23 1.74
CA GLN A 134 6.13 -3.17 1.32
C GLN A 134 6.43 -2.00 0.38
N THR A 135 5.49 -1.63 -0.51
CA THR A 135 5.64 -0.54 -1.48
C THR A 135 5.56 0.82 -0.79
N TRP A 136 4.68 0.97 0.21
CA TRP A 136 4.44 2.22 0.93
C TRP A 136 5.10 2.29 2.32
N ARG A 137 6.01 1.35 2.63
CA ARG A 137 6.72 1.24 3.92
C ARG A 137 7.40 2.52 4.40
N HIS A 138 7.84 3.39 3.49
CA HIS A 138 8.50 4.66 3.81
C HIS A 138 7.55 5.67 4.49
N LEU A 139 6.24 5.53 4.29
CA LEU A 139 5.19 6.27 5.00
C LEU A 139 4.70 5.50 6.22
N LEU A 140 4.41 4.21 6.06
CA LEU A 140 3.79 3.36 7.09
C LEU A 140 4.66 3.24 8.37
N ARG A 141 5.97 3.44 8.25
CA ARG A 141 6.90 3.43 9.40
C ARG A 141 6.85 4.68 10.27
N ARG A 142 6.26 5.79 9.81
CA ARG A 142 6.21 7.05 10.56
C ARG A 142 4.83 7.40 11.06
N VAL A 143 4.78 8.44 11.88
CA VAL A 143 3.54 9.18 12.16
C VAL A 143 3.28 10.02 10.92
N MET A 144 2.06 9.89 10.38
CA MET A 144 1.61 10.54 9.15
C MET A 144 0.55 11.60 9.49
N ASN A 145 0.27 12.52 8.57
CA ASN A 145 -0.85 13.46 8.69
C ASN A 145 -2.19 12.76 8.37
N ASP A 146 -3.31 13.44 8.65
CA ASP A 146 -4.64 12.82 8.50
C ASP A 146 -4.95 12.49 7.04
N ILE A 147 -4.53 13.35 6.11
CA ILE A 147 -4.78 13.17 4.68
C ILE A 147 -4.09 11.89 4.16
N THR A 148 -2.80 11.71 4.45
CA THR A 148 -2.01 10.54 4.07
C THR A 148 -2.52 9.29 4.76
N PHE A 149 -2.87 9.40 6.06
CA PHE A 149 -3.50 8.30 6.79
C PHE A 149 -4.77 7.84 6.09
N MET A 150 -5.69 8.76 5.80
CA MET A 150 -6.96 8.45 5.15
C MET A 150 -6.75 7.86 3.76
N LYS A 151 -5.82 8.40 2.95
CA LYS A 151 -5.47 7.85 1.64
C LYS A 151 -4.98 6.41 1.73
N LEU A 152 -4.07 6.10 2.65
CA LEU A 152 -3.56 4.74 2.82
C LEU A 152 -4.62 3.80 3.44
N ALA A 153 -5.44 4.28 4.37
CA ALA A 153 -6.49 3.51 5.01
C ALA A 153 -7.58 3.11 4.02
N TYR A 154 -8.03 4.05 3.18
CA TYR A 154 -8.96 3.74 2.10
C TYR A 154 -8.36 2.82 1.04
N ALA A 155 -7.07 2.95 0.73
CA ALA A 155 -6.41 1.99 -0.15
C ALA A 155 -6.48 0.55 0.39
N VAL A 156 -6.32 0.35 1.70
CA VAL A 156 -6.53 -0.97 2.32
C VAL A 156 -7.97 -1.42 2.16
N VAL A 157 -8.94 -0.56 2.43
CA VAL A 157 -10.37 -0.89 2.26
C VAL A 157 -10.68 -1.29 0.81
N TRP A 158 -10.22 -0.51 -0.17
CA TRP A 158 -10.41 -0.78 -1.60
C TRP A 158 -9.75 -2.07 -2.05
N ILE A 159 -8.51 -2.32 -1.63
CA ILE A 159 -7.83 -3.60 -1.89
C ILE A 159 -8.65 -4.74 -1.28
N SER A 160 -9.08 -4.60 -0.03
CA SER A 160 -9.78 -5.66 0.71
C SER A 160 -11.17 -5.97 0.14
N THR A 161 -11.79 -4.99 -0.49
CA THR A 161 -13.11 -5.10 -1.15
C THR A 161 -13.01 -5.41 -2.64
N MET A 162 -11.81 -5.60 -3.19
CA MET A 162 -11.54 -5.76 -4.62
C MET A 162 -11.97 -4.54 -5.47
N ASP A 163 -12.20 -3.39 -4.85
CA ASP A 163 -12.56 -2.11 -5.47
C ASP A 163 -11.34 -1.39 -6.05
N PHE A 164 -10.65 -2.09 -6.94
CA PHE A 164 -9.52 -1.57 -7.68
C PHE A 164 -9.57 -2.08 -9.12
N THR A 165 -8.86 -1.41 -10.01
CA THR A 165 -8.77 -1.82 -11.41
C THR A 165 -7.40 -2.39 -11.72
N VAL A 166 -7.37 -3.42 -12.57
CA VAL A 166 -6.11 -3.99 -13.09
C VAL A 166 -5.94 -3.47 -14.51
N VAL A 167 -4.91 -2.67 -14.72
CA VAL A 167 -4.55 -2.12 -16.03
C VAL A 167 -3.34 -2.87 -16.57
N GLU A 168 -3.49 -3.44 -17.76
CA GLU A 168 -2.47 -4.26 -18.39
C GLU A 168 -1.59 -3.42 -19.31
N ARG A 169 -0.30 -3.29 -18.98
CA ARG A 169 0.70 -2.73 -19.90
C ARG A 169 1.20 -3.82 -20.83
N MET A 170 1.07 -3.58 -22.14
CA MET A 170 1.45 -4.49 -23.21
C MET A 170 2.17 -3.76 -24.34
N GLY A 171 2.81 -4.52 -25.23
CA GLY A 171 3.45 -3.97 -26.43
C GLY A 171 4.68 -3.11 -26.16
N PHE A 172 5.08 -2.37 -27.19
CA PHE A 172 6.16 -1.39 -27.10
C PHE A 172 5.71 -0.18 -26.28
N ASP A 173 6.43 0.09 -25.21
CA ASP A 173 6.23 1.28 -24.38
C ASP A 173 7.59 1.79 -23.96
N HIS A 174 7.95 2.96 -24.48
CA HIS A 174 9.15 3.65 -24.10
C HIS A 174 8.84 4.56 -22.91
N VAL A 175 9.41 4.25 -21.75
CA VAL A 175 9.37 5.16 -20.60
C VAL A 175 10.10 6.44 -21.00
N ALA A 176 9.35 7.50 -21.31
CA ALA A 176 9.93 8.80 -21.62
C ALA A 176 10.62 9.36 -20.36
N GLY A 177 11.91 9.70 -20.46
CA GLY A 177 12.73 10.21 -19.35
C GLY A 177 13.68 9.17 -18.73
N CYS A 178 14.17 9.46 -17.52
CA CYS A 178 14.97 8.50 -16.74
C CYS A 178 14.02 7.46 -16.12
N GLY A 179 14.13 6.20 -16.54
CA GLY A 179 13.48 5.08 -15.84
C GLY A 179 13.77 5.12 -14.33
N GLY A 180 12.87 4.57 -13.52
CA GLY A 180 12.93 4.74 -12.07
C GLY A 180 11.94 3.85 -11.33
N PRO A 181 11.96 3.86 -9.98
CA PRO A 181 11.03 3.08 -9.19
C PRO A 181 9.58 3.53 -9.46
N TYR A 182 8.63 2.60 -9.37
CA TYR A 182 7.20 2.94 -9.48
C TYR A 182 6.72 3.86 -8.36
N VAL A 183 7.30 3.67 -7.18
CA VAL A 183 7.12 4.55 -6.02
C VAL A 183 8.50 4.88 -5.51
N ARG A 184 8.90 6.14 -5.64
CA ARG A 184 10.11 6.68 -5.03
C ARG A 184 9.90 6.78 -3.53
N VAL A 185 11.00 6.92 -2.80
CA VAL A 185 10.94 7.06 -1.34
C VAL A 185 10.35 8.42 -0.90
N THR A 186 10.26 9.37 -1.82
CA THR A 186 9.71 10.73 -1.62
C THR A 186 8.26 10.86 -2.05
N ASP A 187 7.69 9.82 -2.64
CA ASP A 187 6.35 9.90 -3.23
C ASP A 187 5.28 9.81 -2.15
N LEU A 188 4.21 10.59 -2.31
CA LEU A 188 3.00 10.49 -1.51
C LEU A 188 1.87 9.84 -2.33
N PRO A 189 0.85 9.25 -1.67
CA PRO A 189 -0.31 8.70 -2.36
C PRO A 189 -1.01 9.78 -3.19
N GLN A 190 -1.14 9.53 -4.49
CA GLN A 190 -1.73 10.48 -5.43
C GLN A 190 -3.24 10.32 -5.60
N TRP A 191 -3.81 9.17 -5.21
CA TRP A 191 -5.26 8.97 -5.22
C TRP A 191 -5.91 9.83 -4.13
N ASP A 192 -7.15 10.24 -4.36
CA ASP A 192 -7.95 10.92 -3.35
C ASP A 192 -8.61 9.91 -2.43
N ALA A 193 -9.11 10.37 -1.28
CA ALA A 193 -9.81 9.51 -0.34
C ALA A 193 -11.02 10.24 0.24
N PRO A 194 -12.10 9.52 0.55
CA PRO A 194 -13.22 10.12 1.26
C PRO A 194 -12.81 10.65 2.64
N ASP A 195 -13.47 11.73 3.06
CA ASP A 195 -13.25 12.38 4.37
C ASP A 195 -14.13 11.77 5.47
N LYS A 196 -14.22 10.42 5.50
CA LYS A 196 -15.07 9.70 6.46
C LYS A 196 -14.27 8.65 7.21
N ASN A 197 -14.23 8.79 8.53
CA ASN A 197 -13.54 7.83 9.39
C ASN A 197 -14.32 6.52 9.54
N VAL A 198 -15.60 6.48 9.16
CA VAL A 198 -16.42 5.26 9.20
C VAL A 198 -16.91 4.94 7.80
N ALA A 199 -16.41 3.85 7.22
CA ALA A 199 -16.74 3.38 5.88
C ALA A 199 -17.59 2.11 5.95
N GLN A 200 -18.76 2.12 5.29
CA GLN A 200 -19.59 0.92 5.18
C GLN A 200 -19.04 0.01 4.08
N VAL A 201 -18.82 -1.26 4.42
CA VAL A 201 -18.36 -2.30 3.48
C VAL A 201 -19.27 -3.51 3.64
N GLY A 202 -20.18 -3.70 2.68
CA GLY A 202 -21.18 -4.77 2.76
C GLY A 202 -22.01 -4.65 4.05
N SER A 203 -21.92 -5.66 4.91
CA SER A 203 -22.60 -5.69 6.22
C SER A 203 -21.73 -5.25 7.40
N SER A 204 -20.50 -4.82 7.15
CA SER A 204 -19.53 -4.45 8.16
C SER A 204 -19.16 -2.97 8.02
N TRP A 205 -18.58 -2.42 9.08
CA TRP A 205 -18.11 -1.04 9.12
C TRP A 205 -16.62 -1.00 9.40
N PHE A 206 -15.86 -0.32 8.55
CA PHE A 206 -14.46 -0.02 8.80
C PHE A 206 -14.36 1.31 9.53
N VAL A 207 -13.74 1.30 10.70
CA VAL A 207 -13.45 2.48 11.52
C VAL A 207 -11.96 2.78 11.33
N LEU A 208 -11.68 3.87 10.61
CA LEU A 208 -10.35 4.32 10.21
C LEU A 208 -9.89 5.36 11.23
N VAL A 209 -8.96 4.95 12.09
CA VAL A 209 -8.46 5.75 13.24
C VAL A 209 -7.00 5.45 13.47
N ARG A 210 -6.28 6.31 14.20
CA ARG A 210 -4.84 6.09 14.43
C ARG A 210 -4.54 5.20 15.61
N ASP A 211 -5.45 5.17 16.58
CA ASP A 211 -5.34 4.38 17.79
C ASP A 211 -6.60 3.53 18.05
N ILE A 212 -6.38 2.38 18.69
CA ILE A 212 -7.45 1.42 18.98
C ILE A 212 -8.48 1.98 19.99
N PRO A 213 -8.07 2.66 21.10
CA PRO A 213 -9.03 3.27 22.02
C PRO A 213 -10.01 4.25 21.35
N GLU A 214 -9.52 5.15 20.49
CA GLU A 214 -10.33 6.06 19.67
C GLU A 214 -11.31 5.27 18.79
N GLY A 215 -10.84 4.22 18.13
CA GLY A 215 -11.68 3.36 17.29
C GLY A 215 -12.80 2.66 18.06
N LEU A 216 -12.53 2.21 19.28
CA LEU A 216 -13.54 1.59 20.15
C LEU A 216 -14.57 2.62 20.60
N ALA A 217 -14.14 3.83 20.97
CA ALA A 217 -15.05 4.92 21.33
C ALA A 217 -15.94 5.32 20.15
N MET A 218 -15.36 5.50 18.96
CA MET A 218 -16.09 5.82 17.74
C MET A 218 -17.08 4.71 17.34
N THR A 219 -16.69 3.44 17.51
CA THR A 219 -17.59 2.29 17.29
C THR A 219 -18.81 2.35 18.22
N GLN A 220 -18.59 2.64 19.50
CA GLN A 220 -19.67 2.75 20.50
C GLN A 220 -20.59 3.94 20.20
N GLU A 221 -20.04 5.08 19.78
CA GLU A 221 -20.80 6.27 19.40
C GLU A 221 -21.62 6.04 18.13
N HIS A 222 -21.00 5.48 17.10
CA HIS A 222 -21.67 5.13 15.85
C HIS A 222 -22.81 4.15 16.11
N MET A 223 -22.60 3.17 16.99
CA MET A 223 -23.64 2.24 17.43
C MET A 223 -24.81 2.95 18.11
N LYS A 224 -24.57 3.86 19.06
CA LYS A 224 -25.65 4.61 19.73
C LYS A 224 -26.48 5.42 18.74
N SER A 225 -25.82 6.04 17.77
CA SER A 225 -26.47 6.82 16.72
C SER A 225 -27.30 5.95 15.77
N HIS A 226 -26.81 4.76 15.40
CA HIS A 226 -27.49 3.83 14.50
C HIS A 226 -28.53 2.93 15.18
N ALA A 227 -28.41 2.65 16.48
CA ALA A 227 -29.41 1.91 17.27
C ALA A 227 -30.74 2.66 17.35
N VAL A 228 -30.71 4.00 17.23
CA VAL A 228 -31.92 4.83 17.13
C VAL A 228 -32.64 4.66 15.78
N LEU A 229 -31.98 4.09 14.76
CA LEU A 229 -32.50 3.96 13.39
C LEU A 229 -32.90 2.53 12.99
N ALA A 230 -32.42 1.49 13.65
CA ALA A 230 -32.54 0.10 13.19
C ALA A 230 -33.27 -0.81 14.20
N ASP A 231 -34.59 -0.71 14.23
CA ASP A 231 -35.49 -1.62 14.97
C ASP A 231 -35.73 -2.95 14.21
N ALA A 232 -34.74 -3.41 13.44
CA ALA A 232 -34.92 -4.52 12.48
C ALA A 232 -33.90 -5.67 12.67
N THR A 233 -34.40 -6.69 13.36
CA THR A 233 -34.31 -8.13 13.02
C THR A 233 -32.99 -8.90 13.05
N THR A 234 -31.82 -8.30 13.27
CA THR A 234 -30.64 -9.07 13.78
C THR A 234 -29.64 -8.11 14.43
N GLY A 235 -29.71 -7.92 15.75
CA GLY A 235 -28.91 -6.94 16.52
C GLY A 235 -27.41 -7.25 16.64
N THR A 236 -26.75 -7.61 15.55
CA THR A 236 -25.30 -7.90 15.50
C THR A 236 -24.66 -7.13 14.35
N ALA A 237 -24.06 -5.99 14.68
CA ALA A 237 -23.22 -5.22 13.77
C ALA A 237 -21.75 -5.68 13.90
N ARG A 238 -21.03 -5.65 12.78
CA ARG A 238 -19.60 -5.97 12.71
C ARG A 238 -18.82 -4.71 12.41
N TYR A 239 -17.73 -4.52 13.12
CA TYR A 239 -16.82 -3.41 12.94
C TYR A 239 -15.40 -3.94 12.77
N ALA A 240 -14.58 -3.23 12.01
CA ALA A 240 -13.15 -3.43 11.93
C ALA A 240 -12.46 -2.10 12.15
N ILE A 241 -11.70 -2.00 13.22
CA ILE A 241 -10.88 -0.84 13.55
C ILE A 241 -9.54 -1.03 12.83
N LEU A 242 -9.20 -0.10 11.95
CA LEU A 242 -8.00 -0.14 11.12
C LEU A 242 -7.10 1.06 11.42
N THR A 243 -5.90 0.79 11.94
CA THR A 243 -4.90 1.83 12.26
C THR A 243 -3.72 1.88 11.30
N LEU A 244 -3.79 1.14 10.18
CA LEU A 244 -2.67 0.79 9.28
C LEU A 244 -1.58 -0.06 9.93
N ARG A 245 -1.24 0.19 11.21
CA ARG A 245 -0.30 -0.63 11.98
C ARG A 245 -0.96 -1.88 12.53
N GLN A 246 -2.23 -1.78 12.91
CA GLN A 246 -2.98 -2.87 13.51
C GLN A 246 -4.40 -2.95 12.96
N ILE A 247 -5.00 -4.12 13.12
CA ILE A 247 -6.43 -4.35 12.93
C ILE A 247 -7.05 -5.02 14.15
N VAL A 248 -8.24 -4.56 14.52
CA VAL A 248 -9.09 -5.18 15.54
C VAL A 248 -10.48 -5.38 14.95
N CYS A 249 -11.03 -6.58 15.04
CA CYS A 249 -12.41 -6.84 14.65
C CYS A 249 -13.30 -6.83 15.89
N CYS A 250 -14.43 -6.14 15.79
CA CYS A 250 -15.42 -6.05 16.84
C CYS A 250 -16.75 -6.63 16.39
N LYS A 251 -17.43 -7.31 17.31
CA LYS A 251 -18.79 -7.78 17.16
C LYS A 251 -19.62 -7.14 18.26
N VAL A 252 -20.68 -6.45 17.86
CA VAL A 252 -21.67 -5.92 18.79
C VAL A 252 -22.67 -7.02 19.10
N HIS A 253 -22.87 -7.32 20.37
CA HIS A 253 -23.91 -8.24 20.82
C HIS A 253 -24.63 -7.64 22.04
N ASN A 254 -25.95 -7.45 21.94
CA ASN A 254 -26.79 -6.91 23.03
C ASN A 254 -26.29 -5.58 23.62
N GLY A 255 -25.71 -4.69 22.79
CA GLY A 255 -25.22 -3.38 23.23
C GLY A 255 -23.80 -3.39 23.81
N GLU A 256 -23.16 -4.55 23.96
CA GLU A 256 -21.75 -4.67 24.35
C GLU A 256 -20.87 -4.91 23.11
N VAL A 257 -19.70 -4.27 23.11
CA VAL A 257 -18.69 -4.43 22.06
C VAL A 257 -17.67 -5.46 22.52
N ILE A 258 -17.64 -6.61 21.85
CA ILE A 258 -16.61 -7.64 22.06
C ILE A 258 -15.64 -7.56 20.89
N TYR A 259 -14.33 -7.61 21.17
CA TYR A 259 -13.30 -7.41 20.16
C TYR A 259 -12.18 -8.44 20.23
N THR A 260 -11.50 -8.66 19.10
CA THR A 260 -10.34 -9.55 19.00
C THR A 260 -9.08 -8.92 19.62
N GLN A 261 -8.04 -9.72 19.80
CA GLN A 261 -6.71 -9.17 20.07
C GLN A 261 -6.26 -8.29 18.88
N PRO A 262 -5.56 -7.17 19.13
CA PRO A 262 -4.96 -6.36 18.06
C PRO A 262 -3.89 -7.15 17.31
N GLU A 263 -4.03 -7.20 15.99
CA GLU A 263 -3.12 -7.92 15.09
C GLU A 263 -2.28 -6.96 14.27
N SER A 264 -1.01 -7.29 14.07
CA SER A 264 -0.07 -6.46 13.31
C SER A 264 -0.36 -6.52 11.80
N LEU A 265 -0.60 -5.36 11.21
CA LEU A 265 -0.82 -5.18 9.77
C LEU A 265 0.44 -4.62 9.10
N PHE A 266 0.69 -3.30 9.10
CA PHE A 266 1.89 -2.70 8.51
C PHE A 266 2.82 -2.12 9.57
N SER A 267 3.46 -3.01 10.33
CA SER A 267 4.51 -2.62 11.28
C SER A 267 5.90 -2.81 10.66
N GLU A 268 6.95 -2.87 11.47
CA GLU A 268 8.30 -3.22 10.99
C GLU A 268 8.38 -4.64 10.41
N THR A 269 7.42 -5.50 10.78
CA THR A 269 7.28 -6.84 10.23
C THR A 269 6.16 -6.88 9.19
N PRO A 270 6.22 -7.82 8.22
CA PRO A 270 5.13 -8.03 7.28
C PRO A 270 3.80 -8.34 7.98
N PRO A 271 2.65 -8.03 7.35
CA PRO A 271 1.33 -8.39 7.87
C PRO A 271 1.23 -9.85 8.31
N SER A 272 0.67 -10.08 9.50
CA SER A 272 0.37 -11.43 9.97
C SER A 272 -0.70 -12.07 9.08
N ASP A 273 -0.63 -13.39 8.88
CA ASP A 273 -1.68 -14.12 8.13
C ASP A 273 -3.05 -13.95 8.78
N PHE A 274 -3.08 -13.83 10.12
CA PHE A 274 -4.31 -13.63 10.87
C PHE A 274 -4.86 -12.20 10.70
N ALA A 275 -4.02 -11.16 10.61
CA ALA A 275 -4.46 -9.81 10.24
C ALA A 275 -5.15 -9.77 8.88
N ILE A 276 -4.60 -10.51 7.89
CA ILE A 276 -5.22 -10.65 6.56
C ILE A 276 -6.56 -11.38 6.65
N ASP A 277 -6.64 -12.43 7.47
CA ASP A 277 -7.89 -13.16 7.68
C ASP A 277 -8.95 -12.28 8.38
N LEU A 278 -8.55 -11.40 9.31
CA LEU A 278 -9.43 -10.41 9.95
C LEU A 278 -9.91 -9.35 8.96
N ILE A 279 -9.03 -8.82 8.10
CA ILE A 279 -9.42 -7.91 7.02
C ILE A 279 -10.46 -8.58 6.10
N HIS A 280 -10.21 -9.83 5.71
CA HIS A 280 -11.11 -10.57 4.86
C HIS A 280 -12.46 -10.83 5.54
N TRP A 281 -12.44 -11.21 6.82
CA TRP A 281 -13.65 -11.38 7.63
C TRP A 281 -14.46 -10.08 7.74
N ALA A 282 -13.78 -8.95 7.92
CA ALA A 282 -14.41 -7.65 8.00
C ALA A 282 -14.99 -7.20 6.65
N SER A 283 -14.29 -7.50 5.56
CA SER A 283 -14.69 -7.09 4.21
C SER A 283 -15.84 -7.91 3.64
N ASP A 284 -16.39 -8.88 4.43
CA ASP A 284 -17.45 -9.84 4.11
C ASP A 284 -18.19 -9.45 2.82
N LEU A 285 -17.66 -9.94 1.69
CA LEU A 285 -18.15 -9.72 0.33
C LEU A 285 -19.50 -10.43 0.23
N ARG A 286 -20.51 -9.90 0.93
CA ARG A 286 -21.85 -10.46 1.07
C ARG A 286 -22.67 -10.17 -0.17
N ALA A 287 -22.23 -10.76 -1.25
CA ALA A 287 -23.11 -11.52 -2.11
C ALA A 287 -22.25 -12.68 -2.57
N GLU A 288 -22.56 -13.90 -2.14
CA GLU A 288 -22.17 -15.07 -2.93
C GLU A 288 -22.54 -14.73 -4.37
N PRO A 289 -21.57 -14.63 -5.30
CA PRO A 289 -21.87 -14.27 -6.66
C PRO A 289 -23.03 -15.13 -7.14
N ALA A 290 -24.07 -14.50 -7.70
CA ALA A 290 -25.27 -15.20 -8.15
C ALA A 290 -24.83 -16.48 -8.89
N PRO A 291 -25.39 -17.65 -8.55
CA PRO A 291 -24.84 -18.93 -8.98
C PRO A 291 -24.70 -18.96 -10.50
N SER A 292 -23.46 -18.83 -10.97
CA SER A 292 -23.18 -18.81 -12.39
C SER A 292 -23.12 -20.23 -12.91
N ARG A 293 -23.58 -20.45 -14.14
CA ARG A 293 -23.46 -21.78 -14.79
C ARG A 293 -22.01 -22.26 -14.89
N LEU A 294 -21.05 -21.33 -14.82
CA LEU A 294 -19.62 -21.60 -14.84
C LEU A 294 -19.15 -22.35 -13.58
N ARG A 295 -19.82 -22.18 -12.43
CA ARG A 295 -19.47 -22.89 -11.19
C ARG A 295 -19.67 -24.40 -11.28
N TYR A 296 -20.50 -24.88 -12.20
CA TYR A 296 -20.73 -26.32 -12.42
C TYR A 296 -19.67 -26.98 -13.30
N LEU A 297 -18.79 -26.20 -13.93
CA LEU A 297 -17.70 -26.74 -14.73
C LEU A 297 -16.57 -27.23 -13.82
N PRO A 298 -15.80 -28.26 -14.23
CA PRO A 298 -14.58 -28.64 -13.51
C PRO A 298 -13.64 -27.44 -13.33
N ILE A 299 -12.91 -27.41 -12.23
CA ILE A 299 -12.08 -26.26 -11.83
C ILE A 299 -11.04 -25.91 -12.91
N GLU A 300 -10.51 -26.91 -13.60
CA GLU A 300 -9.55 -26.76 -14.69
C GLU A 300 -10.16 -26.07 -15.91
N ILE A 301 -11.46 -26.26 -16.15
CA ILE A 301 -12.19 -25.58 -17.22
C ILE A 301 -12.48 -24.14 -16.80
N GLN A 302 -12.83 -23.91 -15.53
CA GLN A 302 -13.00 -22.55 -14.99
C GLN A 302 -11.70 -21.75 -15.13
N ASP A 303 -10.56 -22.32 -14.73
CA ASP A 303 -9.24 -21.69 -14.83
C ASP A 303 -8.88 -21.35 -16.28
N ARG A 304 -9.17 -22.25 -17.23
CA ARG A 304 -8.98 -21.98 -18.66
C ARG A 304 -9.85 -20.82 -19.15
N ILE A 305 -11.12 -20.78 -18.72
CA ILE A 305 -12.04 -19.69 -19.10
C ILE A 305 -11.52 -18.35 -18.56
N LEU A 306 -11.12 -18.30 -17.29
CA LEU A 306 -10.55 -17.09 -16.67
C LEU A 306 -9.29 -16.62 -17.41
N GLY A 307 -8.41 -17.55 -17.78
CA GLY A 307 -7.20 -17.26 -18.55
C GLY A 307 -7.46 -16.76 -19.97
N HIS A 308 -8.60 -17.13 -20.59
CA HIS A 308 -9.01 -16.59 -21.90
C HIS A 308 -9.81 -15.28 -21.81
N ALA A 309 -10.46 -15.02 -20.67
CA ALA A 309 -11.28 -13.83 -20.47
C ALA A 309 -10.45 -12.56 -20.20
N THR A 310 -9.19 -12.70 -19.85
CA THR A 310 -8.28 -11.61 -19.47
C THR A 310 -6.93 -11.76 -20.18
N LYS A 311 -6.10 -10.71 -20.22
CA LYS A 311 -4.80 -10.79 -20.93
C LYS A 311 -3.65 -11.12 -19.97
N SER A 312 -3.85 -10.97 -18.67
CA SER A 312 -2.86 -11.29 -17.63
C SER A 312 -3.41 -12.25 -16.58
N SER A 313 -2.53 -13.08 -16.00
CA SER A 313 -2.95 -14.00 -14.93
C SER A 313 -3.39 -13.26 -13.65
N VAL A 314 -2.92 -12.03 -13.43
CA VAL A 314 -3.33 -11.21 -12.27
C VAL A 314 -4.75 -10.69 -12.47
N ALA A 315 -5.11 -10.25 -13.67
CA ALA A 315 -6.48 -9.89 -14.02
C ALA A 315 -7.41 -11.12 -13.97
N ALA A 316 -6.95 -12.28 -14.45
CA ALA A 316 -7.67 -13.55 -14.35
C ALA A 316 -7.96 -13.91 -12.88
N ALA A 317 -6.97 -13.73 -12.00
CA ALA A 317 -7.10 -14.00 -10.58
C ALA A 317 -8.11 -13.06 -9.90
N LYS A 318 -8.08 -11.76 -10.23
CA LYS A 318 -9.09 -10.80 -9.76
C LYS A 318 -10.49 -11.25 -10.16
N LEU A 319 -10.69 -11.56 -11.44
CA LEU A 319 -11.97 -12.02 -11.96
C LEU A 319 -12.42 -13.35 -11.31
N GLY A 320 -11.49 -14.26 -11.06
CA GLY A 320 -11.75 -15.52 -10.38
C GLY A 320 -12.24 -15.33 -8.95
N VAL A 321 -11.64 -14.39 -8.19
CA VAL A 321 -12.10 -14.02 -6.86
C VAL A 321 -13.50 -13.39 -6.91
N GLU A 322 -13.73 -12.42 -7.81
CA GLU A 322 -15.02 -11.72 -7.94
C GLU A 322 -16.17 -12.64 -8.34
N LEU A 323 -15.92 -13.60 -9.24
CA LEU A 323 -16.93 -14.55 -9.69
C LEU A 323 -17.01 -15.80 -8.81
N ALA A 324 -16.11 -15.91 -7.83
CA ALA A 324 -15.83 -17.13 -7.09
C ALA A 324 -15.70 -18.34 -8.03
N LEU A 325 -14.84 -18.22 -9.04
CA LEU A 325 -14.45 -19.27 -10.00
C LEU A 325 -12.97 -19.62 -9.89
N GLY A 326 -12.63 -20.82 -10.33
CA GLY A 326 -11.24 -21.24 -10.50
C GLY A 326 -10.52 -21.60 -9.19
N SER A 327 -9.26 -22.01 -9.33
CA SER A 327 -8.39 -22.40 -8.23
C SER A 327 -7.72 -21.18 -7.55
N PRO A 328 -7.23 -21.33 -6.30
CA PRO A 328 -6.44 -20.28 -5.65
C PRO A 328 -5.25 -19.87 -6.50
N PHE A 329 -5.08 -18.56 -6.69
CA PHE A 329 -4.06 -18.04 -7.58
C PHE A 329 -2.65 -18.39 -7.08
N PRO A 330 -1.84 -19.15 -7.84
CA PRO A 330 -0.57 -19.66 -7.35
C PRO A 330 0.57 -18.63 -7.42
N TRP A 331 0.31 -17.39 -7.88
CA TRP A 331 1.33 -16.38 -8.18
C TRP A 331 2.44 -16.90 -9.09
N THR A 332 2.08 -17.81 -9.99
CA THR A 332 2.95 -18.38 -11.01
C THR A 332 2.21 -18.50 -12.34
N GLU A 333 2.93 -18.33 -13.44
CA GLU A 333 2.42 -18.47 -14.80
C GLU A 333 3.45 -19.25 -15.61
N GLN A 334 3.02 -20.37 -16.22
CA GLN A 334 3.88 -21.26 -17.01
C GLN A 334 5.15 -21.69 -16.26
N GLY A 335 5.02 -22.00 -14.96
CA GLY A 335 6.11 -22.42 -14.09
C GLY A 335 7.06 -21.31 -13.63
N ARG A 336 6.76 -20.04 -13.95
CA ARG A 336 7.56 -18.87 -13.52
C ARG A 336 6.82 -18.05 -12.51
N LYS A 337 7.53 -17.44 -11.57
CA LYS A 337 6.92 -16.59 -10.55
C LYS A 337 6.46 -15.27 -11.17
N ILE A 338 5.31 -14.79 -10.69
CA ILE A 338 4.86 -13.42 -10.90
C ILE A 338 5.38 -12.62 -9.70
N LYS A 339 6.14 -11.56 -9.98
CA LYS A 339 6.78 -10.73 -8.96
C LYS A 339 6.26 -9.30 -9.04
N LEU A 340 6.33 -8.62 -7.91
CA LEU A 340 6.21 -7.17 -7.84
C LEU A 340 7.39 -6.57 -8.61
N GLU A 341 7.09 -5.77 -9.64
CA GLU A 341 8.05 -4.98 -10.38
C GLU A 341 8.22 -3.65 -9.64
N GLU A 342 9.41 -3.42 -9.07
CA GLU A 342 9.68 -2.19 -8.31
C GLU A 342 10.06 -1.01 -9.23
N VAL A 343 10.52 -1.28 -10.45
CA VAL A 343 11.12 -0.30 -11.36
C VAL A 343 10.41 -0.29 -12.71
N ARG A 344 10.01 0.89 -13.15
CA ARG A 344 9.45 1.09 -14.49
C ARG A 344 10.55 0.95 -15.54
N ARG A 345 10.37 -0.02 -16.45
CA ARG A 345 11.31 -0.32 -17.54
C ARG A 345 10.66 -0.14 -18.90
N HIS A 346 11.49 0.06 -19.92
CA HIS A 346 11.05 -0.01 -21.32
C HIS A 346 10.44 -1.39 -21.60
N ARG A 347 9.41 -1.39 -22.44
CA ARG A 347 8.72 -2.60 -22.89
C ARG A 347 8.95 -2.80 -24.37
N THR A 348 9.05 -4.07 -24.73
CA THR A 348 9.11 -4.57 -26.10
C THR A 348 7.97 -5.55 -26.33
N GLU A 349 7.68 -5.90 -27.57
CA GLU A 349 6.70 -6.95 -27.88
C GLU A 349 6.98 -8.29 -27.18
N ALA A 350 8.25 -8.61 -26.92
CA ALA A 350 8.65 -9.82 -26.20
C ALA A 350 8.51 -9.70 -24.67
N SER A 351 8.20 -8.52 -24.14
CA SER A 351 8.06 -8.31 -22.70
C SER A 351 6.78 -8.95 -22.17
N PRO A 352 6.84 -9.74 -21.08
CA PRO A 352 5.64 -10.26 -20.44
C PRO A 352 4.65 -9.16 -20.08
N VAL A 353 3.35 -9.46 -20.14
CA VAL A 353 2.28 -8.56 -19.70
C VAL A 353 2.55 -8.13 -18.27
N GLU A 354 2.38 -6.84 -18.03
CA GLU A 354 2.56 -6.23 -16.71
C GLU A 354 1.23 -5.70 -16.22
N SER A 355 0.84 -6.12 -15.02
CA SER A 355 -0.48 -5.84 -14.45
C SER A 355 -0.33 -4.81 -13.35
N GLN A 356 -0.82 -3.60 -13.60
CA GLN A 356 -0.76 -2.50 -12.65
C GLN A 356 -2.07 -2.41 -11.90
N ILE A 357 -2.00 -2.19 -10.59
CA ILE A 357 -3.19 -1.91 -9.77
C ILE A 357 -3.41 -0.41 -9.74
N PHE A 358 -4.65 -0.01 -9.98
CA PHE A 358 -5.11 1.36 -9.94
C PHE A 358 -6.21 1.51 -8.88
N LEU A 359 -6.05 2.49 -8.00
CA LEU A 359 -6.98 2.87 -6.95
C LEU A 359 -7.60 4.22 -7.35
N ASP A 360 -8.92 4.28 -7.43
CA ASP A 360 -9.65 5.45 -7.89
C ASP A 360 -9.09 6.05 -9.20
N GLY A 361 -8.75 5.18 -10.16
CA GLY A 361 -8.19 5.59 -11.45
C GLY A 361 -6.73 6.07 -11.41
N VAL A 362 -6.05 6.03 -10.26
CA VAL A 362 -4.64 6.42 -10.09
C VAL A 362 -3.76 5.20 -9.81
N MET A 363 -2.55 5.16 -10.38
CA MET A 363 -1.64 4.03 -10.23
C MET A 363 -1.15 3.89 -8.77
N SER A 364 -1.35 2.72 -8.16
CA SER A 364 -1.17 2.51 -6.71
C SER A 364 0.28 2.25 -6.27
N GLY A 365 1.21 2.19 -7.22
CA GLY A 365 2.57 1.72 -7.03
C GLY A 365 2.76 0.22 -7.24
N LEU A 366 1.69 -0.56 -7.25
CA LEU A 366 1.77 -2.01 -7.44
C LEU A 366 1.72 -2.39 -8.91
N SER A 367 2.78 -3.03 -9.36
CA SER A 367 2.90 -3.57 -10.72
C SER A 367 3.41 -5.00 -10.66
N TYR A 368 2.76 -5.91 -11.36
CA TYR A 368 3.10 -7.33 -11.34
C TYR A 368 3.53 -7.80 -12.71
N LYS A 369 4.68 -8.47 -12.76
CA LYS A 369 5.23 -9.00 -14.00
C LYS A 369 5.77 -10.40 -13.79
N ARG A 370 5.54 -11.27 -14.76
CA ARG A 370 6.17 -12.59 -14.79
C ARG A 370 7.68 -12.45 -14.96
N GLU A 371 8.43 -13.26 -14.23
CA GLU A 371 9.88 -13.36 -14.42
C GLU A 371 10.25 -13.67 -15.88
N ALA A 372 11.27 -12.95 -16.36
CA ALA A 372 11.89 -13.28 -17.63
C ALA A 372 12.44 -14.72 -17.58
N ALA A 373 12.49 -15.38 -18.74
CA ALA A 373 13.22 -16.64 -18.83
C ALA A 373 14.66 -16.37 -18.39
N PRO A 374 15.30 -17.25 -17.59
CA PRO A 374 16.75 -17.18 -17.48
C PRO A 374 17.31 -17.22 -18.91
N LEU A 375 18.22 -16.29 -19.22
CA LEU A 375 18.99 -16.28 -20.46
C LEU A 375 19.90 -17.53 -20.48
N GLY A 376 19.29 -18.70 -20.74
CA GLY A 376 19.94 -20.01 -20.70
C GLY A 376 19.71 -20.82 -21.97
N PHE A 377 19.05 -20.26 -22.98
CA PHE A 377 19.03 -20.79 -24.33
C PHE A 377 19.36 -19.66 -25.31
N LYS A 378 20.65 -19.33 -25.42
CA LYS A 378 21.17 -18.93 -26.72
C LYS A 378 21.04 -20.18 -27.58
N VAL A 379 20.01 -20.25 -28.43
CA VAL A 379 20.10 -21.11 -29.60
C VAL A 379 21.32 -20.60 -30.34
N ASP A 380 22.35 -21.44 -30.42
CA ASP A 380 23.49 -21.15 -31.26
C ASP A 380 23.00 -21.13 -32.71
N MET A 381 22.72 -19.92 -33.20
CA MET A 381 22.28 -19.67 -34.57
C MET A 381 23.35 -20.08 -35.60
N SER A 382 24.56 -20.48 -35.17
CA SER A 382 25.56 -21.08 -36.06
C SER A 382 25.22 -22.50 -36.51
N SER A 383 24.21 -23.14 -35.89
CA SER A 383 23.75 -24.49 -36.23
C SER A 383 22.50 -24.53 -37.12
N LEU A 384 21.92 -23.38 -37.47
CA LEU A 384 20.83 -23.33 -38.47
C LEU A 384 21.44 -23.46 -39.88
N PRO A 385 20.96 -24.39 -40.71
CA PRO A 385 21.39 -24.46 -42.10
C PRO A 385 20.99 -23.16 -42.79
N ALA A 386 21.94 -22.57 -43.52
CA ALA A 386 21.72 -21.33 -44.27
C ALA A 386 20.48 -21.47 -45.17
N PRO A 387 19.60 -20.44 -45.25
CA PRO A 387 18.45 -20.49 -46.13
C PRO A 387 18.92 -20.67 -47.57
N ALA A 388 18.27 -21.58 -48.29
CA ALA A 388 18.56 -21.83 -49.70
C ALA A 388 18.47 -20.52 -50.49
N ARG A 389 19.56 -20.14 -51.15
CA ARG A 389 19.58 -18.99 -52.06
C ARG A 389 18.55 -19.25 -53.17
N SER A 390 17.47 -18.48 -53.18
CA SER A 390 16.56 -18.40 -54.32
C SER A 390 17.31 -17.80 -55.50
N THR A 391 17.68 -18.64 -56.47
CA THR A 391 18.09 -18.21 -57.81
C THR A 391 16.84 -17.92 -58.62
N ALA A 392 16.18 -16.79 -58.33
CA ALA A 392 15.20 -16.20 -59.23
C ALA A 392 15.88 -15.06 -59.98
N ALA A 393 16.23 -15.32 -61.24
CA ALA A 393 16.70 -14.29 -62.16
C ALA A 393 15.56 -13.29 -62.42
N VAL A 394 15.82 -12.02 -62.16
CA VAL A 394 14.96 -10.89 -62.55
C VAL A 394 15.29 -10.55 -64.00
N PRO A 395 14.34 -10.53 -64.96
CA PRO A 395 14.61 -10.07 -66.30
C PRO A 395 14.65 -8.53 -66.35
N PRO A 396 15.47 -7.93 -67.24
CA PRO A 396 15.71 -6.49 -67.30
C PRO A 396 14.60 -5.76 -68.09
N PRO A 397 14.59 -4.41 -68.11
CA PRO A 397 13.39 -3.57 -68.10
C PRO A 397 12.57 -3.55 -69.39
#